data_AF-O97129-F1
#
_entry.id   AF-O97129-F1
#
_cell.length_a   1.000
_cell.length_b   1.000
_cell.length_c   1.000
_cell.angle_alpha   90.00
_cell.angle_beta   90.00
_cell.angle_gamma   90.00
#
_symmetry.space_group_name_H-M   'P 1'
#
loop_
_entity.id
_entity.type
_entity.pdbx_description
1 polymer ?
#
loop_
_entity_poly.entity_id
_entity_poly.type
_entity_poly.pdbx_seq_one_letter_code
_entity_poly.pdbx_strand_id
1 'polypeptide(L)'
;IGMQVFGQISISNDERGEPWSQITSRNNFQSFPEAIQVLFRSATGENWHLIMKACASDADCQLTDKKCGSTFAYLYFISFIFFCSFLLLNLFVAVIMDNF
;
A
#
# COMPACT_ATOMS: atom_id res chain seq x y z
N ILE A 1 -11.71 1.95 1.62
CA ILE A 1 -11.32 0.52 1.65
C ILE A 1 -10.02 0.31 2.42
N GLY A 2 -8.86 0.77 1.92
CA GLY A 2 -7.56 0.54 2.58
C GLY A 2 -7.53 0.91 4.07
N MET A 3 -8.02 2.10 4.44
CA MET A 3 -8.11 2.52 5.85
C MET A 3 -8.97 1.60 6.73
N GLN A 4 -10.04 1.03 6.20
CA GLN A 4 -10.93 0.14 6.97
C GLN A 4 -10.30 -1.24 7.18
N VAL A 5 -9.50 -1.72 6.22
CA VAL A 5 -8.92 -3.07 6.26
C VAL A 5 -7.55 -3.07 6.95
N PHE A 6 -6.75 -2.03 6.73
CA PHE A 6 -5.34 -1.97 7.14
C PHE A 6 -5.04 -0.86 8.16
N GLY A 7 -6.01 -0.03 8.54
CA GLY A 7 -5.79 1.12 9.43
C GLY A 7 -5.48 0.77 10.89
N GLN A 8 -5.59 -0.49 11.29
CA GLN A 8 -5.23 -0.96 12.64
C GLN A 8 -3.83 -1.59 12.71
N ILE A 9 -3.12 -1.69 11.57
CA ILE A 9 -1.76 -2.23 11.54
C ILE A 9 -0.81 -1.28 12.30
N SER A 10 0.02 -1.86 13.16
CA SER A 10 0.99 -1.13 13.95
C SER A 10 2.08 -0.51 13.07
N ILE A 11 2.42 0.74 13.40
CA ILE A 11 3.52 1.51 12.81
C ILE A 11 4.84 1.35 13.59
N SER A 12 4.82 0.71 14.76
CA SER A 12 6.01 0.50 15.61
C SER A 12 6.94 -0.61 15.11
N ASN A 13 6.64 -1.18 13.94
CA ASN A 13 7.49 -2.21 13.31
C ASN A 13 8.85 -1.66 12.86
N ASP A 14 9.01 -0.33 12.78
CA ASP A 14 10.27 0.35 12.45
C ASP A 14 11.38 0.04 13.48
N GLU A 15 11.03 -0.17 14.76
CA GLU A 15 11.99 -0.44 15.84
C GLU A 15 12.53 -1.88 15.85
N ARG A 16 11.88 -2.80 15.12
CA ARG A 16 12.28 -4.22 15.09
C ARG A 16 13.36 -4.54 14.05
N GLY A 17 13.74 -3.58 13.20
CA GLY A 17 14.79 -3.78 12.19
C GLY A 17 14.46 -4.83 11.12
N GLU A 18 13.19 -5.23 11.00
CA GLU A 18 12.77 -6.19 9.98
C GLU A 18 12.85 -5.53 8.60
N PRO A 19 13.62 -6.09 7.64
CA PRO A 19 13.84 -5.48 6.31
C PRO A 19 12.54 -5.30 5.50
N TRP A 20 11.45 -5.92 5.94
CA TRP A 20 10.12 -5.89 5.33
C TRP A 20 9.16 -4.92 6.03
N SER A 21 9.61 -4.16 7.03
CA SER A 21 8.80 -3.15 7.74
C SER A 21 8.56 -1.94 6.84
N GLN A 22 7.50 -2.02 6.02
CA GLN A 22 7.08 -0.89 5.20
C GLN A 22 5.97 -0.06 5.85
N ILE A 23 5.32 -0.57 6.91
CA ILE A 23 4.28 0.18 7.61
C ILE A 23 4.93 1.04 8.69
N THR A 24 4.97 2.35 8.45
CA THR A 24 5.63 3.35 9.32
C THR A 24 4.71 4.53 9.58
N SER A 25 5.13 5.48 10.43
CA SER A 25 4.35 6.70 10.73
C SER A 25 3.99 7.53 9.48
N ARG A 26 4.77 7.45 8.40
CA ARG A 26 4.49 8.14 7.11
C ARG A 26 4.06 7.22 5.97
N ASN A 27 3.92 5.92 6.23
CA ASN A 27 3.55 4.94 5.22
C ASN A 27 2.57 3.94 5.81
N ASN A 28 1.34 4.39 6.06
CA ASN A 28 0.31 3.59 6.72
C ASN A 28 -1.09 3.95 6.21
N PHE A 29 -2.10 3.25 6.75
CA PHE A 29 -3.50 3.43 6.42
C PHE A 29 -4.33 3.98 7.59
N GLN A 30 -3.69 4.64 8.57
CA GLN A 30 -4.38 5.12 9.79
C GLN A 30 -5.20 6.39 9.55
N SER A 31 -4.80 7.20 8.58
CA SER A 31 -5.51 8.42 8.16
C SER A 31 -5.46 8.60 6.65
N PHE A 32 -6.33 9.49 6.17
CA PHE A 32 -6.60 9.62 4.74
C PHE A 32 -5.40 10.13 3.92
N PRO A 33 -4.68 11.20 4.34
CA PRO A 33 -3.49 11.65 3.60
C PRO A 33 -2.39 10.59 3.48
N GLU A 34 -2.15 9.83 4.54
CA GLU A 34 -1.14 8.79 4.62
C GLU A 34 -1.54 7.60 3.74
N ALA A 35 -2.81 7.23 3.72
CA ALA A 35 -3.32 6.22 2.81
C ALA A 35 -3.15 6.64 1.34
N ILE A 36 -3.35 7.92 1.01
CA ILE A 36 -3.06 8.45 -0.33
C ILE A 36 -1.56 8.36 -0.63
N GLN A 37 -0.69 8.71 0.31
CA GLN A 37 0.76 8.63 0.12
C GLN A 37 1.20 7.18 -0.17
N VAL A 38 0.66 6.19 0.55
CA VAL A 38 0.92 4.77 0.28
C VAL A 38 0.51 4.38 -1.15
N LEU A 39 -0.66 4.81 -1.59
CA LEU A 39 -1.16 4.52 -2.94
C LEU A 39 -0.35 5.23 -4.03
N PHE A 40 0.05 6.48 -3.79
CA PHE A 40 0.91 7.23 -4.71
C PHE A 40 2.27 6.55 -4.88
N ARG A 41 2.93 6.16 -3.77
CA ARG A 41 4.18 5.39 -3.82
C ARG A 41 4.01 4.03 -4.51
N SER A 42 2.87 3.39 -4.30
CA SER A 42 2.57 2.13 -4.98
C SER A 42 2.39 2.32 -6.49
N ALA A 43 1.74 3.40 -6.91
CA ALA A 43 1.53 3.74 -8.33
C ALA A 43 2.83 4.05 -9.08
N THR A 44 3.84 4.60 -8.40
CA THR A 44 5.19 4.81 -8.96
C THR A 44 6.04 3.53 -8.99
N GLY A 45 5.51 2.41 -8.48
CA GLY A 45 6.20 1.12 -8.43
C GLY A 45 7.17 0.98 -7.25
N GLU A 46 7.20 1.94 -6.33
CA GLU A 46 8.13 1.92 -5.21
C GLU A 46 7.66 0.94 -4.12
N ASN A 47 8.40 -0.16 -3.93
CA ASN A 47 8.23 -1.11 -2.81
C ASN A 47 6.80 -1.63 -2.55
N TRP A 48 5.88 -1.49 -3.51
CA TRP A 48 4.45 -1.81 -3.35
C TRP A 48 4.22 -3.27 -2.92
N HIS A 49 5.05 -4.19 -3.41
CA HIS A 49 5.01 -5.61 -3.06
C HIS A 49 5.41 -5.88 -1.61
N LEU A 50 6.30 -5.04 -1.04
CA LEU A 50 6.68 -5.10 0.37
C LEU A 50 5.60 -4.50 1.26
N ILE A 51 4.98 -3.39 0.82
CA ILE A 51 3.82 -2.81 1.51
C ILE A 51 2.67 -3.82 1.54
N MET A 52 2.38 -4.46 0.41
CA MET A 52 1.38 -5.52 0.30
C MET A 52 1.66 -6.65 1.29
N LYS A 53 2.92 -7.13 1.36
CA LYS A 53 3.32 -8.18 2.30
C LYS A 53 3.18 -7.72 3.76
N ALA A 54 3.51 -6.46 4.06
CA ALA A 54 3.35 -5.89 5.39
C ALA A 54 1.86 -5.69 5.78
N CYS A 55 0.94 -5.64 4.80
CA CYS A 55 -0.50 -5.62 5.02
C CYS A 55 -1.17 -7.00 5.02
N ALA A 56 -0.41 -8.07 4.74
CA ALA A 56 -0.92 -9.44 4.74
C ALA A 56 -1.22 -9.93 6.15
N SER A 57 -1.87 -11.09 6.25
CA SER A 57 -2.13 -11.78 7.52
C SER A 57 -0.80 -11.96 8.28
N ASP A 58 -0.82 -11.73 9.59
CA ASP A 58 0.30 -11.76 10.57
C ASP A 58 0.95 -10.41 10.94
N ALA A 59 0.44 -9.30 10.41
CA ALA A 59 0.84 -7.98 10.87
C ALA A 59 0.44 -7.76 12.34
N ASP A 60 1.20 -6.97 13.10
CA ASP A 60 0.81 -6.63 14.48
C ASP A 60 -0.26 -5.53 14.47
N CYS A 61 -1.25 -5.63 15.36
CA CYS A 61 -2.24 -4.58 15.58
C CYS A 61 -1.71 -3.50 16.56
N GLN A 62 -2.20 -2.27 16.43
CA GLN A 62 -1.84 -1.18 17.35
C GLN A 62 -2.57 -1.24 18.71
N LEU A 63 -3.86 -1.60 18.69
CA LEU A 63 -4.75 -1.48 19.87
C LEU A 63 -5.09 -2.83 20.53
N THR A 64 -4.49 -3.93 20.07
CA THR A 64 -4.78 -5.27 20.56
C THR A 64 -3.58 -6.19 20.37
N ASP A 65 -3.42 -7.18 21.24
CA ASP A 65 -2.40 -8.24 21.11
C ASP A 65 -2.71 -9.26 20.01
N LYS A 66 -3.77 -9.03 19.22
CA LYS A 66 -4.12 -9.86 18.07
C LYS A 66 -3.28 -9.51 16.85
N LYS A 67 -3.20 -10.47 15.92
CA LYS A 67 -2.69 -10.22 14.58
C LYS A 67 -3.74 -9.50 13.73
N CYS A 68 -3.26 -8.49 13.02
CA CYS A 68 -3.92 -7.68 12.01
C CYS A 68 -3.47 -8.10 10.61
N GLY A 69 -3.94 -7.34 9.62
CA GLY A 69 -3.69 -7.62 8.22
C GLY A 69 -4.69 -8.61 7.67
N SER A 70 -4.66 -8.75 6.35
CA SER A 70 -5.60 -9.61 5.65
C SER A 70 -4.99 -10.14 4.37
N THR A 71 -5.24 -11.41 4.04
CA THR A 71 -4.92 -11.97 2.73
C THR A 71 -5.61 -11.21 1.59
N PHE A 72 -6.67 -10.44 1.88
CA PHE A 72 -7.26 -9.48 0.93
C PHE A 72 -6.25 -8.43 0.43
N ALA A 73 -5.14 -8.18 1.14
CA ALA A 73 -4.06 -7.30 0.70
C ALA A 73 -3.52 -7.66 -0.69
N TYR A 74 -3.34 -8.95 -0.99
CA TYR A 74 -2.87 -9.39 -2.30
C TYR A 74 -3.83 -8.93 -3.40
N LEU A 75 -5.13 -9.18 -3.22
CA LEU A 75 -6.14 -8.78 -4.19
C LEU A 75 -6.23 -7.25 -4.33
N TYR A 76 -6.16 -6.52 -3.22
CA TYR A 76 -6.21 -5.07 -3.19
C TYR A 76 -5.04 -4.43 -3.97
N PHE A 77 -3.80 -4.80 -3.65
CA PHE A 77 -2.62 -4.20 -4.26
C PHE A 77 -2.41 -4.65 -5.71
N ILE A 78 -2.59 -5.94 -6.02
CA ILE A 78 -2.43 -6.43 -7.40
C ILE A 78 -3.46 -5.78 -8.33
N SER A 79 -4.73 -5.69 -7.89
CA SER A 79 -5.77 -5.02 -8.68
C SER A 79 -5.48 -3.54 -8.86
N PHE A 80 -5.06 -2.85 -7.79
CA PHE A 80 -4.69 -1.44 -7.85
C PHE A 80 -3.55 -1.19 -8.85
N ILE A 81 -2.47 -1.97 -8.79
CA ILE A 81 -1.34 -1.85 -9.71
C ILE A 81 -1.78 -2.13 -11.15
N PHE A 82 -2.55 -3.18 -11.38
CA PHE A 82 -3.06 -3.51 -12.71
C PHE A 82 -3.87 -2.35 -13.33
N PHE A 83 -4.88 -1.85 -12.61
CA PHE A 83 -5.70 -0.75 -13.10
C PHE A 83 -4.91 0.56 -13.22
N CYS A 84 -4.03 0.86 -12.27
CA CYS A 84 -3.22 2.08 -12.31
C CYS A 84 -2.23 2.06 -13.48
N SER A 85 -1.53 0.96 -13.71
CA SER A 85 -0.62 0.82 -14.85
C SER A 85 -1.37 0.90 -16.19
N PHE A 86 -2.57 0.30 -16.30
CA PHE A 86 -3.40 0.44 -17.50
C PHE A 86 -3.80 1.90 -17.75
N LEU A 87 -4.24 2.62 -16.71
CA LEU A 87 -4.59 4.03 -16.81
C LEU A 87 -3.38 4.90 -17.18
N LEU A 88 -2.23 4.70 -16.55
CA LEU A 88 -0.99 5.43 -16.86
C LEU A 88 -0.50 5.16 -18.27
N LEU A 89 -0.59 3.91 -18.75
CA LEU A 89 -0.23 3.56 -20.12
C LEU A 89 -1.16 4.26 -21.11
N ASN A 90 -2.47 4.21 -20.89
CA ASN A 90 -3.43 4.90 -21.76
C ASN A 90 -3.24 6.41 -21.75
N LEU A 91 -2.93 7.01 -20.59
CA LEU A 91 -2.61 8.42 -20.47
C LEU A 91 -1.35 8.76 -21.28
N PHE A 92 -0.29 7.95 -21.15
CA PHE A 92 0.95 8.14 -21.91
C PHE A 92 0.73 8.02 -23.42
N VAL A 93 -0.04 7.02 -23.85
CA VAL A 93 -0.43 6.85 -25.26
C VAL A 93 -1.20 8.07 -25.76
N ALA A 94 -2.21 8.53 -25.01
CA ALA A 94 -2.98 9.72 -25.38
C ALA A 94 -2.09 10.96 -25.52
N VAL A 95 -1.19 11.21 -24.56
CA VAL A 95 -0.25 12.32 -24.60
C VAL A 95 0.67 12.22 -25.82
N ILE A 96 1.22 11.05 -26.13
CA ILE A 96 2.10 10.89 -27.31
C ILE A 96 1.33 11.09 -28.61
N MET A 97 0.11 10.56 -28.72
CA MET A 97 -0.74 10.72 -29.90
C MET A 97 -1.11 12.18 -30.17
N ASP A 98 -1.30 12.99 -29.13
CA ASP A 98 -1.58 14.43 -29.27
C ASP A 98 -0.34 15.25 -29.66
N ASN A 99 0.87 14.72 -29.45
CA ASN A 99 2.14 15.39 -29.76
C ASN A 99 2.74 14.98 -31.12
N PHE A 100 2.13 14.01 -31.83
CA PHE A 100 2.51 13.58 -33.18
C PHE A 100 1.49 14.06 -34.21
#